data_AF-A0A0D7QBU9-F1
#
_entry.id   AF-A0A0D7QBU9-F1
#
_cell.length_a   1.000
_cell.length_b   1.000
_cell.length_c   1.000
_cell.angle_alpha   90.00
_cell.angle_beta   90.00
_cell.angle_gamma   90.00
#
_symmetry.space_group_name_H-M   'P 1'
#
loop_
_entity.id
_entity.type
_entity.pdbx_description
1 polymer ?
#
loop_
_entity_poly.entity_id
_entity_poly.type
_entity_poly.pdbx_seq_one_letter_code
_entity_poly.pdbx_strand_id
1 'polypeptide(L)'
;MTIASIKKQLAALRAIVKPANSLVARVERLNDEHRKIYDRYSERMDAFIAQCKADVTLDDDLDVRMYAADLQGKKLPTLRKDVAEALYDPMPTITATMTDTDAARIYQDYCYAVLR
;
A
#
# COMPACT_ATOMS: atom_id res chain seq x y z
N MET A 1 -30.57 23.66 11.94
CA MET A 1 -29.53 22.95 11.16
C MET A 1 -30.23 22.19 10.04
N THR A 2 -29.85 22.38 8.77
CA THR A 2 -30.54 21.77 7.63
C THR A 2 -29.88 20.46 7.22
N ILE A 3 -30.62 19.55 6.57
CA ILE A 3 -30.10 18.26 6.06
C ILE A 3 -28.88 18.47 5.13
N ALA A 4 -28.88 19.55 4.33
CA ALA A 4 -27.76 19.90 3.48
C ALA A 4 -26.48 20.26 4.27
N SER A 5 -26.62 20.96 5.40
CA SER A 5 -25.51 21.30 6.29
C SER A 5 -24.90 20.07 6.96
N ILE A 6 -25.72 19.10 7.36
CA ILE A 6 -25.28 17.82 7.92
C ILE A 6 -24.49 17.00 6.88
N LYS A 7 -25.01 16.90 5.66
CA LYS A 7 -24.31 16.20 4.56
C LYS A 7 -22.94 16.82 4.26
N LYS A 8 -22.85 18.15 4.27
CA LYS A 8 -21.59 18.87 4.03
C LYS A 8 -20.58 18.64 5.15
N GLN A 9 -21.02 18.68 6.41
CA GLN A 9 -20.17 18.37 7.57
C GLN A 9 -19.70 16.91 7.56
N LEU A 10 -20.57 15.98 7.22
CA LEU A 10 -20.24 14.56 7.10
C LEU A 10 -19.22 14.30 5.98
N ALA A 11 -19.36 14.97 4.83
CA ALA A 11 -18.41 14.88 3.73
C ALA A 11 -17.03 15.43 4.12
N ALA A 12 -17.00 16.57 4.83
CA ALA A 12 -15.75 17.14 5.33
C ALA A 12 -15.06 16.22 6.36
N LEU A 13 -15.82 15.66 7.31
CA LEU A 13 -15.29 14.70 8.28
C LEU A 13 -14.78 13.42 7.59
N ARG A 14 -15.50 12.91 6.58
CA ARG A 14 -15.02 11.78 5.78
C ARG A 14 -13.73 12.12 5.04
N ALA A 15 -13.59 13.30 4.46
CA ALA A 15 -12.36 13.70 3.77
C ALA A 15 -11.15 13.81 4.71
N ILE A 16 -11.37 14.17 5.99
CA ILE A 16 -10.31 14.26 7.01
C ILE A 16 -9.94 12.85 7.52
N VAL A 17 -10.93 12.02 7.84
CA VAL A 17 -10.71 10.69 8.44
C VAL A 17 -10.33 9.63 7.40
N LYS A 18 -10.83 9.77 6.17
CA LYS A 18 -10.59 8.88 5.02
C LYS A 18 -10.36 9.74 3.77
N PRO A 19 -9.17 10.32 3.59
CA PRO A 19 -8.82 11.01 2.36
C PRO A 19 -9.15 10.16 1.14
N ALA A 20 -9.61 10.77 0.05
CA ALA A 20 -10.09 10.04 -1.12
C ALA A 20 -9.05 9.10 -1.75
N ASN A 21 -7.76 9.37 -1.50
CA ASN A 21 -6.62 8.59 -1.98
C ASN A 21 -6.01 7.68 -0.90
N SER A 22 -6.57 7.65 0.32
CA SER A 22 -6.13 6.74 1.37
C SER A 22 -6.34 5.27 0.99
N LEU A 23 -5.47 4.39 1.48
CA LEU A 23 -5.59 2.94 1.24
C LEU A 23 -6.97 2.41 1.67
N VAL A 24 -7.50 2.91 2.79
CA VAL A 24 -8.85 2.54 3.28
C VAL A 24 -9.93 2.90 2.27
N ALA A 25 -9.89 4.10 1.69
CA ALA A 25 -10.83 4.53 0.67
C ALA A 25 -10.69 3.71 -0.64
N ARG A 26 -9.49 3.26 -0.97
CA ARG A 26 -9.22 2.43 -2.16
C ARG A 26 -9.69 0.99 -1.97
N VAL A 27 -9.49 0.39 -0.79
CA VAL A 27 -10.03 -0.92 -0.42
C VAL A 27 -11.57 -0.94 -0.47
N GLU A 28 -12.22 0.16 -0.11
CA GLU A 28 -13.68 0.30 -0.21
C GLU A 28 -14.20 0.28 -1.67
N ARG A 29 -13.38 0.70 -2.64
CA ARG A 29 -13.72 0.73 -4.08
C ARG A 29 -13.46 -0.58 -4.81
N LEU A 30 -12.75 -1.54 -4.20
CA LEU A 30 -12.54 -2.85 -4.79
C LEU A 30 -13.85 -3.58 -5.00
N ASN A 31 -13.97 -4.30 -6.12
CA ASN A 31 -15.06 -5.26 -6.31
C ASN A 31 -14.87 -6.49 -5.40
N ASP A 32 -15.91 -7.32 -5.30
CA ASP A 32 -15.90 -8.49 -4.40
C ASP A 32 -14.80 -9.51 -4.72
N GLU A 33 -14.42 -9.67 -5.99
CA GLU A 33 -13.33 -10.56 -6.38
C GLU A 33 -11.98 -10.02 -5.88
N HIS A 34 -11.71 -8.74 -6.15
CA HIS A 34 -10.50 -8.04 -5.72
C HIS A 34 -10.39 -7.99 -4.20
N ARG A 35 -11.50 -7.79 -3.49
CA ARG A 35 -11.53 -7.84 -2.02
C ARG A 35 -11.14 -9.21 -1.50
N LYS A 36 -11.70 -10.30 -2.02
CA LYS A 36 -11.31 -11.67 -1.62
C LYS A 36 -9.85 -12.00 -1.90
N ILE A 37 -9.24 -11.36 -2.90
CA ILE A 37 -7.81 -11.54 -3.20
C ILE A 37 -6.97 -10.75 -2.22
N TYR A 38 -7.37 -9.51 -1.93
CA TYR A 38 -6.72 -8.68 -0.94
C TYR A 38 -6.78 -9.30 0.47
N ASP A 39 -7.93 -9.84 0.88
CA ASP A 39 -8.09 -10.48 2.19
C ASP A 39 -7.14 -11.68 2.32
N ARG A 40 -7.09 -12.57 1.31
CA ARG A 40 -6.15 -13.69 1.28
C ARG A 40 -4.70 -13.25 1.25
N TYR A 41 -4.39 -12.15 0.58
CA TYR A 41 -3.06 -11.56 0.62
C TYR A 41 -2.71 -11.06 2.02
N SER A 42 -3.63 -10.35 2.69
CA SER A 42 -3.44 -9.84 4.05
C SER A 42 -3.18 -10.97 5.03
N GLU A 43 -3.99 -12.03 5.01
CA GLU A 43 -3.80 -13.20 5.87
C GLU A 43 -2.42 -13.85 5.68
N ARG A 44 -1.97 -13.97 4.43
CA ARG A 44 -0.64 -14.52 4.11
C ARG A 44 0.48 -13.60 4.57
N MET A 45 0.31 -12.28 4.42
CA MET A 45 1.27 -11.29 4.90
C MET A 45 1.38 -11.31 6.43
N ASP A 46 0.25 -11.38 7.14
CA ASP A 46 0.24 -11.46 8.60
C ASP A 46 0.93 -12.73 9.10
N ALA A 47 0.69 -13.87 8.45
CA ALA A 47 1.37 -15.12 8.74
C ALA A 47 2.90 -15.01 8.49
N PHE A 48 3.31 -14.38 7.39
CA PHE A 48 4.72 -14.16 7.09
C PHE A 48 5.39 -13.24 8.11
N ILE A 49 4.75 -12.12 8.47
CA ILE A 49 5.23 -11.20 9.51
C ILE A 49 5.39 -11.94 10.85
N ALA A 50 4.41 -12.77 11.23
CA ALA A 50 4.50 -13.56 12.45
C ALA A 50 5.69 -14.53 12.43
N GLN A 51 5.97 -15.16 11.28
CA GLN A 51 7.16 -16.01 11.11
C GLN A 51 8.46 -15.21 11.26
N CYS A 52 8.56 -14.02 10.64
CA CYS A 52 9.73 -13.15 10.77
C CYS A 52 9.93 -12.65 12.21
N LYS A 53 8.86 -12.37 12.95
CA LYS A 53 8.93 -11.99 14.38
C LYS A 53 9.42 -13.14 15.27
N ALA A 54 9.01 -14.37 14.96
CA ALA A 54 9.43 -15.56 15.71
C ALA A 54 10.89 -15.95 15.42
N ASP A 55 11.45 -15.51 14.31
CA ASP A 55 12.86 -15.71 13.95
C ASP A 55 13.75 -14.76 14.77
N VAL A 56 14.25 -15.25 15.90
CA VAL A 56 15.13 -14.54 16.84
C VAL A 56 16.61 -14.61 16.46
N THR A 57 16.94 -15.23 15.32
CA THR A 57 18.33 -15.35 14.85
C THR A 57 18.88 -14.04 14.27
N LEU A 58 17.98 -13.09 13.98
CA LEU A 58 18.29 -11.75 13.52
C LEU A 58 17.97 -10.79 14.66
N ASP A 59 18.97 -10.09 15.19
CA ASP A 59 18.83 -9.10 16.28
C ASP A 59 18.25 -7.75 15.78
N ASP A 60 17.88 -7.69 14.50
CA ASP A 60 17.51 -6.46 13.81
C ASP A 60 15.99 -6.19 13.83
N ASP A 61 15.63 -4.99 13.37
CA ASP A 61 14.27 -4.49 13.10
C ASP A 61 13.45 -5.49 12.25
N LEU A 62 12.14 -5.54 12.46
CA LEU A 62 11.21 -6.39 11.70
C LEU A 62 11.34 -6.18 10.19
N ASP A 63 11.52 -4.92 9.75
CA ASP A 63 11.66 -4.60 8.33
C ASP A 63 12.93 -5.25 7.75
N VAL A 64 14.02 -5.25 8.53
CA VAL A 64 15.27 -5.92 8.17
C VAL A 64 15.09 -7.43 8.13
N ARG A 65 14.34 -8.02 9.08
CA ARG A 65 14.05 -9.46 9.08
C ARG A 65 13.22 -9.90 7.89
N MET A 66 12.24 -9.10 7.49
CA MET A 66 11.41 -9.39 6.32
C MET A 66 12.24 -9.33 5.03
N TYR A 67 13.12 -8.32 4.90
CA TYR A 67 14.03 -8.22 3.77
C TYR A 67 15.05 -9.38 3.72
N ALA A 68 15.63 -9.73 4.87
CA ALA A 68 16.54 -10.87 4.96
C ALA A 68 15.85 -12.20 4.62
N ALA A 69 14.60 -12.40 5.05
CA ALA A 69 13.81 -13.56 4.70
C ALA A 69 13.59 -13.68 3.18
N ASP A 70 13.28 -12.57 2.51
CA ASP A 70 13.12 -12.53 1.05
C ASP A 70 14.45 -12.88 0.34
N LEU A 71 15.58 -12.33 0.80
CA LEU A 71 16.92 -12.67 0.29
C LEU A 71 17.28 -14.15 0.48
N GLN A 72 16.81 -14.78 1.55
CA GLN A 72 16.98 -16.21 1.81
C GLN A 72 16.04 -17.10 0.99
N GLY A 73 15.21 -16.51 0.12
CA GLY A 73 14.26 -17.23 -0.72
C GLY A 73 12.97 -17.63 0.00
N LYS A 74 12.72 -17.13 1.22
CA LYS A 74 11.38 -17.22 1.84
C LYS A 74 10.48 -16.25 1.09
N LYS A 75 9.76 -16.75 0.10
CA LYS A 75 8.95 -15.92 -0.82
C LYS A 75 7.97 -15.05 -0.04
N LEU A 76 8.16 -13.73 -0.14
CA LEU A 76 7.18 -12.75 0.28
C LEU A 76 5.85 -13.00 -0.44
N PRO A 77 4.70 -12.99 0.26
CA PRO A 77 3.41 -13.02 -0.40
C PRO A 77 3.30 -11.86 -1.38
N THR A 78 2.89 -12.16 -2.61
CA THR A 78 2.68 -11.16 -3.65
C THR A 78 1.19 -10.92 -3.88
N LEU A 79 0.83 -9.65 -4.11
CA LEU A 79 -0.52 -9.26 -4.48
C LEU A 79 -0.68 -9.38 -5.99
N ARG A 80 -1.88 -9.79 -6.45
CA ARG A 80 -2.19 -9.86 -7.89
C ARG A 80 -2.08 -8.45 -8.49
N LYS A 81 -1.45 -8.33 -9.66
CA LYS A 81 -1.08 -7.04 -10.26
C LYS A 81 -2.26 -6.08 -10.42
N ASP A 82 -3.40 -6.58 -10.89
CA ASP A 82 -4.63 -5.79 -11.06
C ASP A 82 -5.20 -5.27 -9.73
N VAL A 83 -5.08 -6.04 -8.65
CA VAL A 83 -5.49 -5.60 -7.31
C VAL A 83 -4.48 -4.59 -6.74
N ALA A 84 -3.19 -4.79 -7.00
CA ALA A 84 -2.14 -3.85 -6.60
C ALA A 84 -2.29 -2.49 -7.30
N GLU A 85 -2.54 -2.49 -8.61
CA GLU A 85 -2.80 -1.27 -9.39
C GLU A 85 -4.04 -0.52 -8.90
N ALA A 86 -5.10 -1.26 -8.53
CA ALA A 86 -6.31 -0.66 -7.97
C ALA A 86 -6.11 -0.04 -6.56
N LEU A 87 -5.12 -0.52 -5.80
CA LEU A 87 -4.86 -0.09 -4.43
C LEU A 87 -3.73 0.95 -4.30
N TYR A 88 -2.75 0.92 -5.18
CA TYR A 88 -1.50 1.68 -4.99
C TYR A 88 -1.19 2.64 -6.14
N ASP A 89 -2.03 2.71 -7.18
CA ASP A 89 -1.70 3.31 -8.47
C ASP A 89 -0.44 2.68 -9.10
N PRO A 90 -0.27 2.73 -10.43
CA PRO A 90 0.96 2.25 -11.04
C PRO A 90 2.16 3.07 -10.55
N MET A 91 3.13 2.40 -9.91
CA MET A 91 4.41 3.02 -9.59
C MET A 91 5.09 3.52 -10.87
N PRO A 92 5.76 4.68 -10.84
CA PRO A 92 6.48 5.17 -11.99
C PRO A 92 7.63 4.22 -12.33
N THR A 93 7.81 3.94 -13.61
CA THR A 93 8.90 3.07 -14.06
C THR A 93 10.20 3.86 -14.10
N ILE A 94 11.18 3.46 -13.29
CA ILE A 94 12.55 3.98 -13.31
C ILE A 94 13.42 2.94 -14.02
N THR A 95 14.12 3.34 -15.08
CA THR A 95 15.03 2.42 -15.81
C THR A 95 16.47 2.59 -15.35
N ALA A 96 17.28 1.53 -15.50
CA ALA A 96 18.70 1.55 -15.11
C ALA A 96 19.56 2.56 -15.89
N THR A 97 19.03 3.11 -16.99
CA THR A 97 19.70 4.12 -17.82
C THR A 97 19.37 5.55 -17.39
N MET A 98 18.46 5.75 -16.43
CA MET A 98 18.09 7.08 -15.95
C MET A 98 19.15 7.64 -15.01
N THR A 99 19.32 8.96 -15.06
CA THR A 99 20.13 9.66 -14.06
C THR A 99 19.39 9.70 -12.73
N ASP A 100 20.13 9.76 -11.62
CA ASP A 100 19.55 9.87 -10.28
C ASP A 100 18.61 11.08 -10.15
N THR A 101 18.97 12.20 -10.82
CA THR A 101 18.15 13.42 -10.85
C THR A 101 16.81 13.20 -11.55
N ASP A 102 16.80 12.49 -12.68
CA ASP A 102 15.56 12.19 -13.40
C ASP A 102 14.68 11.19 -12.65
N ALA A 103 15.29 10.17 -12.05
CA ALA A 103 14.61 9.22 -11.19
C ALA A 103 13.97 9.92 -9.97
N ALA A 104 14.70 10.82 -9.31
CA ALA A 104 14.21 11.57 -8.17
C ALA A 104 13.03 12.49 -8.56
N ARG A 105 13.12 13.18 -9.70
CA ARG A 105 12.03 14.04 -10.19
C ARG A 105 10.76 13.25 -10.49
N ILE A 106 10.88 12.12 -11.16
CA ILE A 106 9.75 11.23 -11.48
C ILE A 106 9.07 10.73 -10.20
N TYR A 107 9.86 10.32 -9.22
CA TYR A 107 9.34 9.89 -7.92
C TYR A 107 8.64 11.04 -7.18
N GLN A 108 9.20 12.25 -7.23
CA GLN A 108 8.63 13.43 -6.60
C GLN A 108 7.29 13.82 -7.24
N ASP A 109 7.21 13.81 -8.58
CA ASP A 109 5.97 14.08 -9.33
C ASP A 109 4.88 13.06 -9.00
N TYR A 110 5.24 11.78 -8.89
CA TYR A 110 4.34 10.72 -8.45
C TYR A 110 3.81 10.96 -7.03
N CYS A 111 4.68 11.26 -6.07
CA CYS A 111 4.28 11.56 -4.69
C CYS A 111 3.32 12.76 -4.62
N TYR A 112 3.55 13.81 -5.42
CA TYR A 112 2.65 14.96 -5.48
C TYR A 112 1.28 14.65 -6.10
N ALA A 113 1.23 13.77 -7.09
CA ALA A 113 0.01 13.36 -7.76
C ALA A 113 -0.86 12.41 -6.91
N VAL A 114 -0.22 11.53 -6.11
CA VAL A 114 -0.90 10.47 -5.36
C VAL A 114 -1.26 10.87 -3.93
N LEU A 115 -0.50 11.77 -3.29
CA LEU A 115 -0.67 12.14 -1.87
C LEU A 115 -1.49 13.42 -1.63
N ARG A 116 -1.96 14.11 -2.67
CA ARG A 116 -2.92 15.22 -2.58
C ARG A 116 -4.35 14.74 -2.78
#